data_AF-A0A2V8PBP7-F1
#
_entry.id   AF-A0A2V8PBP7-F1
#
_cell.length_a   1.000
_cell.length_b   1.000
_cell.length_c   1.000
_cell.angle_alpha   90.00
_cell.angle_beta   90.00
_cell.angle_gamma   90.00
#
_symmetry.space_group_name_H-M   'P 1'
#
loop_
_entity.id
_entity.type
_entity.pdbx_description
1 polymer ?
#
loop_
_entity_poly.entity_id
_entity_poly.type
_entity_poly.pdbx_seq_one_letter_code
_entity_poly.pdbx_strand_id
1 'polypeptide(L)'
;MGTNMPTHTCPWCGLVSDGSKRGCPACGATIDARDVVTESGWSELPGRKDMAKLQFGNSFCQIEGIYVPVADINLAPGDAVYFAHHVLLWKDPQVTITAMGLKGAFKRLLAGMPLVMTQAQGPGHIAFSRDAPGEMIALPLQPGQAVDVREHLFLVATNQITYDWFQSGVWFTTRSGNESETHYPLGQFMDRFYAPAAPGLLLLHSAGNAFVRSLEPNQTILVKPTALLFKDPTVQMQLHFEHPAGTWSSWRSWGNRYLWLRLYGPGRVAVQSAYSHLHDNGRNITRHSGATVQRWG
;
A
#
# COMPACT_ATOMS: atom_id res chain seq x y z
N MET A 1 -28.40 12.95 -31.78
CA MET A 1 -28.09 13.35 -30.39
C MET A 1 -27.35 12.20 -29.75
N GLY A 2 -26.03 12.31 -29.58
CA GLY A 2 -25.24 11.26 -28.95
C GLY A 2 -25.52 11.24 -27.45
N THR A 3 -26.03 10.13 -26.94
CA THR A 3 -26.17 9.91 -25.51
C THR A 3 -24.77 9.81 -24.90
N ASN A 4 -24.35 10.83 -24.16
CA ASN A 4 -23.13 10.79 -23.37
C ASN A 4 -23.34 9.71 -22.29
N MET A 5 -22.74 8.53 -22.48
CA MET A 5 -22.74 7.50 -21.44
C MET A 5 -21.90 8.02 -20.26
N PRO A 6 -22.39 7.92 -19.01
CA PRO A 6 -21.64 8.39 -17.85
C PRO A 6 -20.33 7.58 -17.73
N THR A 7 -19.20 8.27 -17.66
CA THR A 7 -17.92 7.67 -17.34
C THR A 7 -17.83 7.39 -15.84
N HIS A 8 -17.25 6.26 -15.45
CA HIS A 8 -17.01 5.89 -14.06
C HIS A 8 -15.51 5.70 -13.83
N THR A 9 -14.98 6.40 -12.82
CA THR A 9 -13.60 6.25 -12.36
C THR A 9 -13.58 5.21 -11.25
N CYS A 10 -12.91 4.08 -11.48
CA CYS A 10 -12.75 3.05 -10.47
C CYS A 10 -12.07 3.66 -9.22
N PRO A 11 -12.70 3.65 -8.03
CA PRO A 11 -12.14 4.26 -6.83
C PRO A 11 -10.85 3.55 -6.39
N TRP A 12 -10.68 2.28 -6.79
CA TRP A 12 -9.53 1.47 -6.46
C TRP A 12 -8.30 1.77 -7.31
N CYS A 13 -8.39 1.61 -8.63
CA CYS A 13 -7.24 1.74 -9.53
C CYS A 13 -7.20 3.05 -10.33
N GLY A 14 -8.25 3.89 -10.22
CA GLY A 14 -8.35 5.17 -10.93
C GLY A 14 -8.64 5.04 -12.42
N LEU A 15 -8.91 3.83 -12.94
CA LEU A 15 -9.25 3.65 -14.35
C LEU A 15 -10.61 4.29 -14.64
N VAL A 16 -10.65 5.17 -15.63
CA VAL A 16 -11.89 5.69 -16.20
C VAL A 16 -12.43 4.66 -17.20
N SER A 17 -13.66 4.21 -17.00
CA SER A 17 -14.37 3.28 -17.89
C SER A 17 -15.73 3.83 -18.29
N ASP A 18 -16.35 3.22 -19.30
CA ASP A 18 -17.70 3.57 -19.77
C ASP A 18 -18.83 3.06 -18.85
N GLY A 19 -18.49 2.41 -17.73
CA GLY A 19 -19.46 1.86 -16.78
C GLY A 19 -20.29 0.69 -17.31
N SER A 20 -19.97 0.16 -18.50
CA SER A 20 -20.76 -0.90 -19.15
C SER A 20 -20.67 -2.27 -18.47
N LYS A 21 -19.66 -2.48 -17.62
CA LYS A 21 -19.39 -3.74 -16.92
C LYS A 21 -19.49 -3.57 -15.41
N ARG A 22 -20.02 -4.59 -14.72
CA ARG A 22 -20.13 -4.66 -13.24
C ARG A 22 -18.77 -4.81 -12.50
N GLY A 23 -17.66 -4.68 -13.21
CA GLY A 23 -16.32 -4.88 -12.67
C GLY A 23 -15.29 -4.09 -13.45
N CYS A 24 -14.30 -3.55 -12.75
CA CYS A 24 -13.21 -2.79 -13.34
C CYS A 24 -12.39 -3.72 -14.22
N PRO A 25 -12.29 -3.45 -15.54
CA PRO A 25 -11.61 -4.35 -16.45
C PRO A 25 -10.09 -4.41 -16.21
N ALA A 26 -9.51 -3.45 -15.49
CA ALA A 26 -8.07 -3.44 -15.23
C ALA A 26 -7.67 -4.08 -13.88
N CYS A 27 -8.47 -3.94 -12.83
CA CYS A 27 -8.11 -4.45 -11.50
C CYS A 27 -9.07 -5.50 -10.93
N GLY A 28 -10.17 -5.82 -11.64
CA GLY A 28 -11.15 -6.82 -11.22
C GLY A 28 -12.04 -6.41 -10.05
N ALA A 29 -11.86 -5.21 -9.48
CA ALA A 29 -12.72 -4.63 -8.45
C ALA A 29 -14.18 -4.61 -8.95
N THR A 30 -15.14 -5.16 -8.22
CA THR A 30 -16.54 -5.09 -8.64
C THR A 30 -17.01 -3.64 -8.60
N ILE A 31 -17.45 -3.13 -9.74
CA ILE A 31 -18.08 -1.82 -9.90
C ILE A 31 -19.57 -2.11 -9.82
N ASP A 32 -20.12 -2.21 -8.61
CA ASP A 32 -21.56 -2.01 -8.49
C ASP A 32 -21.78 -0.49 -8.49
N ALA A 33 -22.62 0.01 -9.40
CA ALA A 33 -22.83 1.44 -9.65
C ALA A 33 -23.46 2.19 -8.46
N ARG A 34 -23.70 1.48 -7.35
CA ARG A 34 -23.91 2.04 -6.03
C ARG A 34 -22.61 1.83 -5.28
N ASP A 35 -21.66 2.72 -5.50
CA ASP A 35 -20.52 2.87 -4.61
C ASP A 35 -21.05 2.81 -3.17
N VAL A 36 -20.79 1.74 -2.44
CA VAL A 36 -21.02 1.73 -0.98
C VAL A 36 -19.86 2.51 -0.37
N VAL A 37 -19.78 3.78 -0.74
CA VAL A 37 -19.03 4.77 0.01
C VAL A 37 -19.84 4.96 1.27
N THR A 38 -19.28 4.50 2.38
CA THR A 38 -19.86 4.79 3.69
C THR A 38 -20.04 6.30 3.84
N GLU A 39 -20.96 6.77 4.68
CA GLU A 39 -21.09 8.22 4.96
C GLU A 39 -19.76 8.86 5.39
N SER A 40 -18.85 8.06 5.92
CA SER A 40 -17.50 8.46 6.33
C SER A 40 -16.50 8.62 5.17
N GLY A 41 -16.89 8.34 3.92
CA GLY A 41 -16.09 8.55 2.71
C GLY A 41 -15.14 7.39 2.35
N TRP A 42 -15.22 6.25 3.02
CA TRP A 42 -14.42 5.06 2.71
C TRP A 42 -15.15 4.12 1.75
N SER A 43 -14.41 3.61 0.77
CA SER A 43 -14.79 2.47 -0.06
C SER A 43 -13.98 1.26 0.37
N GLU A 44 -14.61 0.19 0.83
CA GLU A 44 -13.94 -1.10 1.03
C GLU A 44 -13.47 -1.63 -0.34
N LEU A 45 -12.36 -2.39 -0.38
CA LEU A 45 -11.98 -3.13 -1.57
C LEU A 45 -13.19 -4.00 -1.95
N PRO A 46 -13.85 -3.72 -3.08
CA PRO A 46 -15.06 -4.43 -3.39
C PRO A 46 -14.64 -5.86 -3.72
N GLY A 47 -15.25 -6.83 -3.03
CA GLY A 47 -14.91 -8.24 -3.14
C GLY A 47 -14.67 -8.60 -4.60
N ARG A 48 -13.42 -8.91 -4.94
CA ARG A 48 -13.11 -9.29 -6.32
C ARG A 48 -13.93 -10.52 -6.61
N LYS A 49 -14.55 -10.55 -7.79
CA LYS A 49 -15.18 -11.79 -8.23
C LYS A 49 -14.11 -12.88 -8.13
N ASP A 50 -14.41 -13.94 -7.40
CA ASP A 50 -13.54 -15.10 -7.29
C ASP A 50 -13.05 -15.49 -8.71
N MET A 51 -11.76 -15.79 -8.84
CA MET A 51 -11.09 -16.06 -10.12
C MET A 51 -10.96 -14.85 -11.07
N ALA A 52 -10.84 -13.62 -10.56
CA ALA A 52 -10.60 -12.44 -11.38
C ALA A 52 -9.28 -12.60 -12.18
N LYS A 53 -9.38 -12.54 -13.51
CA LYS A 53 -8.22 -12.61 -14.43
C LYS A 53 -7.75 -11.22 -14.82
N LEU A 54 -6.50 -10.92 -14.50
CA LEU A 54 -5.81 -9.66 -14.78
C LEU A 54 -4.75 -9.91 -15.86
N GLN A 55 -5.02 -9.44 -17.08
CA GLN A 55 -4.13 -9.64 -18.22
C GLN A 55 -2.96 -8.64 -18.18
N PHE A 56 -1.75 -9.11 -18.49
CA PHE A 56 -0.58 -8.27 -18.76
C PHE A 56 0.33 -8.95 -19.78
N GLY A 57 0.77 -8.22 -20.82
CA GLY A 57 1.48 -8.87 -21.93
C GLY A 57 0.68 -10.05 -22.50
N ASN A 58 1.35 -11.18 -22.68
CA ASN A 58 0.72 -12.45 -23.08
C ASN A 58 0.37 -13.34 -21.87
N SER A 59 0.60 -12.84 -20.65
CA SER A 59 0.41 -13.51 -19.37
C SER A 59 -0.88 -13.04 -18.67
N PHE A 60 -1.33 -13.81 -17.67
CA PHE A 60 -2.40 -13.34 -16.79
C PHE A 60 -2.13 -13.74 -15.35
N CYS A 61 -2.63 -12.91 -14.43
CA CYS A 61 -2.75 -13.24 -13.03
C CYS A 61 -4.20 -13.56 -12.70
N GLN A 62 -4.44 -14.69 -12.05
CA GLN A 62 -5.70 -15.05 -11.42
C GLN A 62 -5.55 -14.89 -9.91
N ILE A 63 -6.49 -14.17 -9.30
CA ILE A 63 -6.54 -14.04 -7.84
C ILE A 63 -7.56 -15.04 -7.32
N GLU A 64 -7.10 -15.92 -6.43
CA GLU A 64 -7.85 -17.05 -5.90
C GLU A 64 -7.86 -17.02 -4.38
N GLY A 65 -8.89 -17.61 -3.78
CA GLY A 65 -9.02 -17.73 -2.33
C GLY A 65 -9.65 -16.51 -1.67
N ILE A 66 -10.44 -16.77 -0.62
CA ILE A 66 -11.25 -15.77 0.07
C ILE A 66 -10.55 -15.27 1.35
N TYR A 67 -9.96 -16.18 2.12
CA TYR A 67 -9.39 -15.86 3.43
C TYR A 67 -7.90 -15.50 3.36
N VAL A 68 -7.12 -16.31 2.63
CA VAL A 68 -5.69 -16.09 2.39
C VAL A 68 -5.50 -16.15 0.87
N PRO A 69 -5.53 -15.00 0.19
CA PRO A 69 -5.58 -14.98 -1.26
C PRO A 69 -4.22 -15.29 -1.88
N VAL A 70 -4.28 -15.91 -3.06
CA VAL A 70 -3.13 -16.29 -3.88
C VAL A 70 -3.22 -15.58 -5.23
N ALA A 71 -2.11 -15.06 -5.73
CA ALA A 71 -1.95 -14.65 -7.12
C ALA A 71 -1.31 -15.79 -7.88
N ASP A 72 -2.09 -16.56 -8.63
CA ASP A 72 -1.58 -17.54 -9.60
C ASP A 72 -1.32 -16.84 -10.93
N ILE A 73 -0.10 -16.88 -11.42
CA ILE A 73 0.31 -16.25 -12.67
C ILE A 73 0.69 -17.33 -13.67
N ASN A 74 0.00 -17.35 -14.81
CA ASN A 74 0.46 -18.04 -15.99
C ASN A 74 1.40 -17.09 -16.77
N LEU A 75 2.70 -17.32 -16.67
CA LEU A 75 3.71 -16.55 -17.38
C LEU A 75 3.92 -17.13 -18.79
N ALA A 76 3.67 -16.31 -19.80
CA ALA A 76 3.98 -16.62 -21.18
C ALA A 76 5.50 -16.53 -21.46
N PRO A 77 6.01 -17.21 -22.50
CA PRO A 77 7.38 -17.00 -22.96
C PRO A 77 7.67 -15.52 -23.23
N GLY A 78 8.80 -15.02 -22.71
CA GLY A 78 9.22 -13.63 -22.87
C GLY A 78 8.63 -12.64 -21.87
N ASP A 79 7.59 -13.03 -21.13
CA ASP A 79 7.06 -12.24 -20.02
C ASP A 79 7.79 -12.57 -18.71
N ALA A 80 7.84 -11.58 -17.81
CA ALA A 80 8.52 -11.70 -16.53
C ALA A 80 7.89 -10.80 -15.47
N VAL A 81 8.05 -11.23 -14.23
CA VAL A 81 7.63 -10.51 -13.02
C VAL A 81 8.77 -10.49 -12.01
N TYR A 82 8.82 -9.46 -11.18
CA TYR A 82 9.72 -9.40 -10.03
C TYR A 82 8.93 -9.33 -8.72
N PHE A 83 9.52 -9.85 -7.65
CA PHE A 83 8.83 -10.06 -6.39
C PHE A 83 9.78 -10.02 -5.19
N ALA A 84 9.21 -9.87 -4.00
CA ALA A 84 9.95 -10.08 -2.77
C ALA A 84 10.16 -11.58 -2.54
N HIS A 85 11.40 -12.02 -2.36
CA HIS A 85 11.74 -13.46 -2.33
C HIS A 85 10.88 -14.33 -1.38
N HIS A 86 10.40 -13.77 -0.27
CA HIS A 86 9.67 -14.49 0.78
C HIS A 86 8.16 -14.71 0.49
N VAL A 87 7.66 -14.23 -0.66
CA VAL A 87 6.22 -14.31 -1.00
C VAL A 87 5.91 -15.42 -2.03
N LEU A 88 6.93 -16.13 -2.51
CA LEU A 88 6.76 -17.23 -3.47
C LEU A 88 6.08 -18.41 -2.78
N LEU A 89 4.98 -18.90 -3.36
CA LEU A 89 4.20 -20.02 -2.83
C LEU A 89 4.47 -21.31 -3.61
N TRP A 90 4.30 -21.29 -4.94
CA TRP A 90 4.64 -22.41 -5.82
C TRP A 90 5.12 -21.92 -7.19
N LYS A 91 5.78 -22.80 -7.94
CA LYS A 91 6.15 -22.58 -9.34
C LYS A 91 6.21 -23.91 -10.10
N ASP A 92 6.02 -23.86 -11.41
CA ASP A 92 6.42 -24.95 -12.28
C ASP A 92 7.95 -25.11 -12.25
N PRO A 93 8.49 -26.34 -12.31
CA PRO A 93 9.93 -26.57 -12.30
C PRO A 93 10.70 -25.78 -13.36
N GLN A 94 10.12 -25.59 -14.55
CA GLN A 94 10.72 -24.88 -15.68
C GLN A 94 10.82 -23.35 -15.51
N VAL A 95 10.00 -22.73 -14.64
CA VAL A 95 10.05 -21.29 -14.41
C VAL A 95 11.39 -20.95 -13.76
N THR A 96 12.17 -20.12 -14.46
CA THR A 96 13.50 -19.70 -14.02
C THR A 96 13.37 -18.52 -13.07
N ILE A 97 14.04 -18.61 -11.92
CA ILE A 97 14.10 -17.54 -10.93
C ILE A 97 15.54 -17.08 -10.79
N THR A 98 15.76 -15.77 -10.87
CA THR A 98 17.07 -15.13 -10.68
C THR A 98 16.98 -14.01 -9.66
N ALA A 99 18.13 -13.63 -9.09
CA ALA A 99 18.21 -12.41 -8.28
C ALA A 99 18.08 -11.18 -9.21
N MET A 100 17.28 -10.20 -8.80
CA MET A 100 17.14 -8.94 -9.50
C MET A 100 18.05 -7.89 -8.84
N GLY A 101 18.96 -7.32 -9.62
CA GLY A 101 19.77 -6.20 -9.17
C GLY A 101 18.91 -4.97 -8.88
N LEU A 102 18.99 -4.44 -7.67
CA LEU A 102 18.36 -3.16 -7.33
C LEU A 102 19.34 -2.02 -7.56
N LYS A 103 18.93 -1.02 -8.33
CA LYS A 103 19.67 0.24 -8.40
C LYS A 103 19.72 0.84 -6.99
N GLY A 104 20.92 1.06 -6.47
CA GLY A 104 21.10 1.56 -5.10
C GLY A 104 20.95 0.52 -3.98
N ALA A 105 20.99 -0.79 -4.29
CA ALA A 105 20.98 -1.88 -3.31
C ALA A 105 21.97 -1.65 -2.14
N PHE A 106 23.17 -1.16 -2.46
CA PHE A 106 24.21 -0.84 -1.49
C PHE A 106 23.81 0.28 -0.51
N LYS A 107 23.18 1.36 -1.01
CA LYS A 107 22.70 2.46 -0.15
C LYS A 107 21.62 1.97 0.83
N ARG A 108 20.79 1.02 0.40
CA ARG A 108 19.73 0.45 1.21
C ARG A 108 20.25 -0.57 2.24
N LEU A 109 21.28 -1.34 1.88
CA LEU A 109 22.00 -2.18 2.84
C LEU A 109 22.64 -1.33 3.95
N LEU A 110 23.29 -0.21 3.60
CA LEU A 110 23.82 0.75 4.57
C LEU A 110 22.72 1.41 5.44
N ALA A 111 21.50 1.50 4.91
CA ALA A 111 20.32 1.92 5.66
C ALA A 111 19.66 0.80 6.48
N GLY A 112 20.28 -0.38 6.56
CA GLY A 112 19.87 -1.49 7.45
C GLY A 112 18.77 -2.39 6.89
N MET A 113 18.45 -2.33 5.59
CA MET A 113 17.31 -3.07 5.02
C MET A 113 17.71 -3.89 3.78
N PRO A 114 18.23 -5.11 3.93
CA PRO A 114 18.35 -6.00 2.78
C PRO A 114 16.95 -6.40 2.32
N LEU A 115 16.45 -5.87 1.20
CA LEU A 115 15.45 -6.60 0.42
C LEU A 115 16.05 -7.23 -0.81
N VAL A 116 15.97 -8.55 -0.79
CA VAL A 116 16.31 -9.42 -1.91
C VAL A 116 15.08 -9.45 -2.80
N MET A 117 15.22 -8.78 -3.93
CA MET A 117 14.23 -8.80 -5.00
C MET A 117 14.64 -9.89 -5.99
N THR A 118 13.68 -10.69 -6.40
CA THR A 118 13.85 -11.82 -7.32
C THR A 118 13.01 -11.60 -8.56
N GLN A 119 13.39 -12.21 -9.66
CA GLN A 119 12.66 -12.16 -10.92
C GLN A 119 12.36 -13.56 -11.41
N ALA A 120 11.15 -13.78 -11.91
CA ALA A 120 10.74 -14.98 -12.60
C ALA A 120 10.48 -14.68 -14.08
N GLN A 121 10.89 -15.59 -14.95
CA GLN A 121 10.72 -15.50 -16.40
C GLN A 121 9.95 -16.72 -16.90
N GLY A 122 8.96 -16.51 -17.75
CA GLY A 122 8.17 -17.58 -18.36
C GLY A 122 8.96 -18.40 -19.39
N PRO A 123 8.41 -19.54 -19.84
CA PRO A 123 7.03 -19.97 -19.60
C PRO A 123 6.79 -20.75 -18.31
N GLY A 124 5.56 -20.70 -17.79
CA GLY A 124 5.04 -21.60 -16.75
C GLY A 124 4.19 -20.89 -15.69
N HIS A 125 3.62 -21.68 -14.77
CA HIS A 125 2.86 -21.17 -13.63
C HIS A 125 3.77 -20.79 -12.46
N ILE A 126 3.44 -19.69 -11.80
CA ILE A 126 4.08 -19.25 -10.56
C ILE A 126 3.05 -18.53 -9.70
N ALA A 127 3.06 -18.80 -8.39
CA ALA A 127 2.11 -18.20 -7.48
C ALA A 127 2.74 -17.52 -6.29
N PHE A 128 2.06 -16.49 -5.83
CA PHE A 128 2.49 -15.64 -4.73
C PHE A 128 1.39 -15.52 -3.68
N SER A 129 1.78 -15.56 -2.41
CA SER A 129 0.88 -15.31 -1.31
C SER A 129 1.64 -14.70 -0.14
N ARG A 130 0.88 -14.16 0.82
CA ARG A 130 1.39 -13.89 2.16
C ARG A 130 0.65 -14.82 3.11
N ASP A 131 1.39 -15.41 4.04
CA ASP A 131 0.84 -16.23 5.12
C ASP A 131 0.13 -15.37 6.18
N ALA A 132 -0.96 -14.72 5.76
CA ALA A 132 -1.81 -13.90 6.61
C ALA A 132 -3.22 -13.80 6.01
N PRO A 133 -4.28 -13.83 6.84
CA PRO A 133 -5.63 -13.54 6.37
C PRO A 133 -5.78 -12.11 5.90
N GLY A 134 -6.46 -11.92 4.77
CA GLY A 134 -6.78 -10.59 4.25
C GLY A 134 -7.03 -10.58 2.75
N GLU A 135 -6.56 -9.53 2.08
CA GLU A 135 -6.94 -9.22 0.70
C GLU A 135 -5.73 -9.00 -0.21
N MET A 136 -5.88 -9.41 -1.47
CA MET A 136 -4.88 -9.17 -2.51
C MET A 136 -5.24 -7.92 -3.31
N ILE A 137 -4.32 -6.98 -3.35
CA ILE A 137 -4.50 -5.66 -3.96
C ILE A 137 -3.76 -5.61 -5.29
N ALA A 138 -4.50 -5.71 -6.38
CA ALA A 138 -4.08 -5.38 -7.74
C ALA A 138 -4.22 -3.88 -8.03
N LEU A 139 -3.10 -3.29 -8.42
CA LEU A 139 -2.94 -1.92 -8.85
C LEU A 139 -2.33 -1.92 -10.26
N PRO A 140 -3.16 -1.94 -11.31
CA PRO A 140 -2.69 -1.62 -12.65
C PRO A 140 -2.25 -0.16 -12.69
N LEU A 141 -1.00 0.11 -13.08
CA LEU A 141 -0.47 1.46 -13.24
C LEU A 141 -0.30 1.75 -14.72
N GLN A 142 -0.91 2.84 -15.19
CA GLN A 142 -0.76 3.38 -16.54
C GLN A 142 0.55 4.17 -16.68
N PRO A 143 1.06 4.41 -17.91
CA PRO A 143 2.23 5.25 -18.13
C PRO A 143 2.11 6.61 -17.41
N GLY A 144 3.16 6.98 -16.67
CA GLY A 144 3.22 8.19 -15.87
C GLY A 144 2.56 8.10 -14.49
N GLN A 145 1.85 7.00 -14.17
CA GLN A 145 1.28 6.79 -12.84
C GLN A 145 2.29 6.19 -11.87
N ALA A 146 2.11 6.54 -10.61
CA ALA A 146 2.92 6.07 -9.50
C ALA A 146 2.07 5.90 -8.24
N VAL A 147 2.54 5.06 -7.33
CA VAL A 147 1.94 4.83 -6.02
C VAL A 147 3.05 4.67 -4.97
N ASP A 148 2.86 5.29 -3.81
CA ASP A 148 3.75 5.13 -2.66
C ASP A 148 3.14 4.12 -1.70
N VAL A 149 3.89 3.08 -1.36
CA VAL A 149 3.43 1.90 -0.62
C VAL A 149 4.22 1.80 0.68
N ARG A 150 3.54 1.49 1.79
CA ARG A 150 4.22 1.21 3.06
C ARG A 150 5.05 -0.07 2.92
N GLU A 151 6.23 -0.07 3.53
CA GLU A 151 7.14 -1.20 3.50
C GLU A 151 6.46 -2.49 3.95
N HIS A 152 6.96 -3.62 3.43
CA HIS A 152 6.48 -4.97 3.73
C HIS A 152 5.07 -5.30 3.23
N LEU A 153 4.52 -4.59 2.25
CA LEU A 153 3.23 -4.94 1.63
C LEU A 153 3.37 -5.46 0.20
N PHE A 154 4.51 -5.22 -0.45
CA PHE A 154 4.80 -5.65 -1.81
C PHE A 154 4.85 -7.18 -1.94
N LEU A 155 4.14 -7.72 -2.92
CA LEU A 155 4.23 -9.12 -3.32
C LEU A 155 5.03 -9.25 -4.62
N VAL A 156 4.42 -8.83 -5.74
CA VAL A 156 4.92 -9.06 -7.09
C VAL A 156 4.49 -7.93 -8.02
N ALA A 157 5.30 -7.62 -9.02
CA ALA A 157 4.99 -6.65 -10.05
C ALA A 157 5.51 -7.11 -11.41
N THR A 158 4.87 -6.65 -12.48
CA THR A 158 5.37 -6.86 -13.85
C THR A 158 6.61 -6.01 -14.10
N ASN A 159 7.48 -6.44 -15.02
CA ASN A 159 8.72 -5.74 -15.32
C ASN A 159 8.54 -4.29 -15.84
N GLN A 160 7.32 -3.89 -16.24
CA GLN A 160 6.99 -2.52 -16.63
C GLN A 160 6.89 -1.57 -15.43
N ILE A 161 6.69 -2.11 -14.23
CA ILE A 161 6.67 -1.32 -12.99
C ILE A 161 8.09 -1.16 -12.48
N THR A 162 8.55 0.09 -12.38
CA THR A 162 9.82 0.41 -11.73
C THR A 162 9.64 0.54 -10.23
N TYR A 163 10.53 -0.09 -9.47
CA TYR A 163 10.68 0.06 -8.02
C TYR A 163 11.70 1.16 -7.70
N ASP A 164 11.34 2.04 -6.78
CA ASP A 164 12.21 3.01 -6.12
C ASP A 164 11.79 3.14 -4.64
N TRP A 165 12.48 3.97 -3.86
CA TRP A 165 12.13 4.23 -2.46
C TRP A 165 12.54 5.64 -2.03
N PHE A 166 11.92 6.14 -0.96
CA PHE A 166 12.25 7.44 -0.39
C PHE A 166 12.08 7.44 1.13
N GLN A 167 12.71 8.38 1.84
CA GLN A 167 12.51 8.53 3.28
C GLN A 167 11.08 8.99 3.57
N SER A 168 10.40 8.32 4.50
CA SER A 168 9.00 8.62 4.82
C SER A 168 8.82 10.02 5.42
N GLY A 169 9.86 10.55 6.07
CA GLY A 169 9.82 11.83 6.76
C GLY A 169 8.97 11.81 8.04
N VAL A 170 8.52 10.64 8.48
CA VAL A 170 7.66 10.46 9.67
C VAL A 170 8.49 9.85 10.79
N TRP A 171 8.96 10.69 11.71
CA TRP A 171 9.81 10.27 12.83
C TRP A 171 9.65 11.15 14.07
N PHE A 172 9.98 10.59 15.23
CA PHE A 172 10.14 11.33 16.49
C PHE A 172 11.21 10.70 17.37
N THR A 173 11.80 11.48 18.27
CA THR A 173 12.82 11.02 19.21
C THR A 173 12.28 11.11 20.64
N THR A 174 12.44 10.02 21.39
CA THR A 174 12.18 10.00 22.83
C THR A 174 13.47 9.99 23.61
N ARG A 175 13.46 10.51 24.83
CA ARG A 175 14.63 10.49 25.73
C ARG A 175 14.30 9.80 27.04
N SER A 176 15.24 9.00 27.54
CA SER A 176 15.22 8.38 28.87
C SER A 176 16.59 8.59 29.52
N GLY A 177 16.67 9.48 30.52
CA GLY A 177 17.95 9.89 31.09
C GLY A 177 18.87 10.50 30.02
N ASN A 178 20.02 9.87 29.78
CA ASN A 178 20.99 10.30 28.76
C ASN A 178 20.84 9.59 27.42
N GLU A 179 19.93 8.61 27.32
CA GLU A 179 19.70 7.87 26.09
C GLU A 179 18.58 8.50 25.26
N SER A 180 18.79 8.56 23.95
CA SER A 180 17.80 9.02 22.97
C SER A 180 17.55 7.93 21.95
N GLU A 181 16.28 7.74 21.61
CA GLU A 181 15.83 6.72 20.68
C GLU A 181 14.93 7.37 19.63
N THR A 182 15.25 7.17 18.34
CA THR A 182 14.45 7.68 17.23
C THR A 182 13.53 6.59 16.71
N HIS A 183 12.25 6.93 16.63
CA HIS A 183 11.16 6.07 16.22
C HIS A 183 10.68 6.47 14.83
N TYR A 184 10.42 5.49 13.98
CA TYR A 184 9.83 5.66 12.65
C TYR A 184 8.48 4.95 12.59
N PRO A 185 7.40 5.58 13.09
CA PRO A 185 6.14 4.89 13.30
C PRO A 185 5.49 4.33 12.02
N LEU A 186 5.79 4.93 10.85
CA LEU A 186 5.35 4.43 9.54
C LEU A 186 6.33 3.42 8.91
N GLY A 187 7.58 3.38 9.38
CA GLY A 187 8.75 2.92 8.63
C GLY A 187 9.65 4.09 8.26
N GLN A 188 10.96 3.86 8.21
CA GLN A 188 11.92 4.91 7.88
C GLN A 188 11.81 5.30 6.40
N PHE A 189 11.37 4.37 5.56
CA PHE A 189 11.23 4.57 4.13
C PHE A 189 9.81 4.22 3.68
N MET A 190 9.51 4.58 2.44
CA MET A 190 8.38 4.07 1.69
C MET A 190 8.87 3.60 0.33
N ASP A 191 8.24 2.55 -0.17
CA ASP A 191 8.47 2.05 -1.51
C ASP A 191 7.65 2.87 -2.50
N ARG A 192 8.24 3.21 -3.65
CA ARG A 192 7.56 3.86 -4.77
C ARG A 192 7.56 2.91 -5.96
N PHE A 193 6.37 2.66 -6.48
CA PHE A 193 6.17 1.89 -7.71
C PHE A 193 5.61 2.81 -8.78
N TYR A 194 6.19 2.81 -9.97
CA TYR A 194 5.73 3.66 -11.07
C TYR A 194 5.91 3.00 -12.43
N ALA A 195 5.04 3.36 -13.37
CA ALA A 195 5.08 2.83 -14.73
C ALA A 195 5.59 3.94 -15.68
N PRO A 196 6.88 3.97 -16.08
CA PRO A 196 7.43 5.11 -16.80
C PRO A 196 6.90 5.26 -18.22
N ALA A 197 6.68 4.14 -18.93
CA ALA A 197 6.41 4.17 -20.36
C ALA A 197 5.31 3.20 -20.82
N ALA A 198 5.10 2.09 -20.12
CA ALA A 198 4.13 1.07 -20.48
C ALA A 198 3.26 0.71 -19.26
N PRO A 199 1.98 0.33 -19.44
CA PRO A 199 1.18 -0.16 -18.33
C PRO A 199 1.83 -1.37 -17.67
N GLY A 200 1.67 -1.48 -16.36
CA GLY A 200 2.10 -2.66 -15.60
C GLY A 200 1.15 -2.99 -14.47
N LEU A 201 1.33 -4.15 -13.86
CA LEU A 201 0.52 -4.62 -12.75
C LEU A 201 1.39 -4.74 -11.50
N LEU A 202 0.92 -4.13 -10.41
CA LEU A 202 1.48 -4.25 -9.06
C LEU A 202 0.50 -5.03 -8.17
N LEU A 203 1.00 -6.01 -7.44
CA LEU A 203 0.25 -6.77 -6.44
C LEU A 203 0.81 -6.51 -5.04
N LEU A 204 -0.07 -6.12 -4.13
CA LEU A 204 0.19 -5.94 -2.70
C LEU A 204 -0.69 -6.88 -1.88
N HIS A 205 -0.34 -7.06 -0.62
CA HIS A 205 -1.20 -7.73 0.36
C HIS A 205 -1.68 -6.76 1.44
N SER A 206 -2.94 -6.88 1.83
CA SER A 206 -3.53 -6.26 3.01
C SER A 206 -3.89 -7.35 4.01
N ALA A 207 -3.53 -7.17 5.29
CA ALA A 207 -4.03 -8.03 6.35
C ALA A 207 -5.43 -7.55 6.78
N GLY A 208 -6.38 -8.47 6.93
CA GLY A 208 -7.79 -8.11 7.06
C GLY A 208 -8.32 -7.39 5.81
N ASN A 209 -9.28 -6.50 5.98
CA ASN A 209 -9.95 -5.77 4.91
C ASN A 209 -9.17 -4.51 4.52
N ALA A 210 -9.17 -4.18 3.23
CA ALA A 210 -8.60 -2.97 2.69
C ALA A 210 -9.69 -1.94 2.40
N PHE A 211 -9.39 -0.67 2.67
CA PHE A 211 -10.29 0.45 2.42
C PHE A 211 -9.52 1.53 1.67
N VAL A 212 -10.15 2.19 0.70
CA VAL A 212 -9.59 3.32 -0.03
C VAL A 212 -10.48 4.54 0.13
N ARG A 213 -9.85 5.71 0.21
CA ARG A 213 -10.50 7.00 0.21
C ARG A 213 -9.72 7.97 -0.66
N SER A 214 -10.43 8.66 -1.54
CA SER A 214 -9.88 9.82 -2.26
C SER A 214 -9.98 11.05 -1.37
N LEU A 215 -8.86 11.75 -1.20
CA LEU A 215 -8.80 13.04 -0.52
C LEU A 215 -8.85 14.14 -1.58
N GLU A 216 -9.76 15.10 -1.40
CA GLU A 216 -9.77 16.36 -2.13
C GLU A 216 -8.55 17.23 -1.74
N PRO A 217 -8.20 18.28 -2.51
CA PRO A 217 -7.17 19.22 -2.11
C PRO A 217 -7.39 19.77 -0.70
N ASN A 218 -6.36 19.69 0.14
CA ASN A 218 -6.38 20.07 1.58
C ASN A 218 -7.28 19.21 2.49
N GLN A 219 -8.08 18.28 1.95
CA GLN A 219 -8.82 17.33 2.77
C GLN A 219 -7.84 16.46 3.54
N THR A 220 -8.13 16.25 4.82
CA THR A 220 -7.24 15.59 5.76
C THR A 220 -7.91 14.36 6.36
N ILE A 221 -7.12 13.34 6.65
CA ILE A 221 -7.53 12.20 7.47
C ILE A 221 -6.41 11.79 8.45
N LEU A 222 -6.81 11.28 9.60
CA LEU A 222 -5.92 10.69 10.60
C LEU A 222 -6.07 9.18 10.57
N VAL A 223 -4.95 8.46 10.44
CA VAL A 223 -4.93 7.00 10.44
C VAL A 223 -3.84 6.48 11.37
N LYS A 224 -3.92 5.22 11.78
CA LYS A 224 -2.78 4.58 12.45
C LYS A 224 -1.63 4.41 11.44
N PRO A 225 -0.39 4.78 11.78
CA PRO A 225 0.73 4.72 10.83
C PRO A 225 0.89 3.35 10.14
N THR A 226 0.82 2.28 10.93
CA THR A 226 0.95 0.88 10.46
C THR A 226 -0.30 0.35 9.75
N ALA A 227 -1.41 1.10 9.74
CA ALA A 227 -2.61 0.79 8.97
C ALA A 227 -2.52 1.30 7.53
N LEU A 228 -1.63 2.24 7.20
CA LEU A 228 -1.48 2.73 5.83
C LEU A 228 -1.10 1.56 4.90
N LEU A 229 -1.76 1.42 3.76
CA LEU A 229 -1.36 0.49 2.71
C LEU A 229 -0.56 1.24 1.65
N PHE A 230 -1.21 2.20 1.01
CA PHE A 230 -0.61 3.02 -0.02
C PHE A 230 -1.25 4.41 -0.07
N LYS A 231 -0.58 5.33 -0.77
CA LYS A 231 -1.08 6.66 -1.12
C LYS A 231 -0.63 7.06 -2.52
N ASP A 232 -1.45 7.85 -3.21
CA ASP A 232 -1.01 8.52 -4.44
C ASP A 232 0.10 9.53 -4.10
N PRO A 233 1.18 9.67 -4.90
CA PRO A 233 2.34 10.50 -4.57
C PRO A 233 2.04 11.94 -4.15
N THR A 234 0.93 12.51 -4.63
CA THR A 234 0.45 13.85 -4.32
C THR A 234 -0.02 14.01 -2.86
N VAL A 235 -0.49 12.94 -2.21
CA VAL A 235 -0.89 12.97 -0.80
C VAL A 235 0.33 13.15 0.09
N GLN A 236 0.27 14.16 0.94
CA GLN A 236 1.33 14.49 1.88
C GLN A 236 1.08 13.80 3.23
N MET A 237 2.15 13.66 4.02
CA MET A 237 2.15 12.98 5.31
C MET A 237 2.84 13.82 6.37
N GLN A 238 2.31 13.81 7.59
CA GLN A 238 2.99 14.35 8.76
C GLN A 238 2.49 13.67 10.06
N LEU A 239 3.21 13.89 11.16
CA LEU A 239 2.73 13.43 12.47
C LEU A 239 1.54 14.26 12.96
N HIS A 240 0.68 13.63 13.74
CA HIS A 240 -0.34 14.32 14.52
C HIS A 240 -0.44 13.73 15.92
N PHE A 241 -0.32 14.59 16.93
CA PHE A 241 -0.40 14.22 18.34
C PHE A 241 -1.74 14.69 18.90
N GLU A 242 -2.53 13.78 19.45
CA GLU A 242 -3.72 14.15 20.24
C GLU A 242 -3.49 13.88 21.72
N HIS A 243 -3.82 14.85 22.56
CA HIS A 243 -3.74 14.74 24.00
C HIS A 243 -5.14 14.80 24.61
N PRO A 244 -5.65 13.68 25.14
CA PRO A 244 -6.92 13.65 25.86
C PRO A 244 -6.93 14.56 27.09
N ALA A 245 -8.10 15.11 27.40
CA ALA A 245 -8.34 15.83 28.64
C ALA A 245 -8.38 14.82 29.79
N GLY A 246 -7.65 15.11 30.87
CA GLY A 246 -7.64 14.29 32.06
C GLY A 246 -7.38 15.14 33.30
N THR A 247 -8.33 15.13 34.22
CA THR A 247 -8.35 15.88 35.50
C THR A 247 -7.28 15.47 36.51
N TRP A 248 -6.47 14.45 36.20
CA TRP A 248 -5.36 14.02 37.04
C TRP A 248 -4.11 13.78 36.21
N SER A 249 -3.27 14.81 36.09
CA SER A 249 -1.87 14.65 35.69
C SER A 249 -1.15 13.90 36.80
N SER A 250 -1.28 12.57 36.83
CA SER A 250 -0.31 11.78 37.59
C SER A 250 1.08 12.10 37.03
N TRP A 251 2.11 12.05 37.85
CA TRP A 251 3.52 12.22 37.48
C TRP A 251 4.00 11.28 36.33
N ARG A 252 3.13 10.38 35.85
CA ARG A 252 3.30 9.48 34.69
C ARG A 252 2.48 9.87 33.44
N SER A 253 1.76 10.99 33.48
CA SER A 253 0.76 11.41 32.47
C SER A 253 1.35 11.91 31.14
N TRP A 254 2.67 12.03 31.01
CA TRP A 254 3.32 12.50 29.78
C TRP A 254 3.23 11.51 28.60
N GLY A 255 2.70 10.30 28.86
CA GLY A 255 2.44 9.25 27.87
C GLY A 255 0.99 9.15 27.38
N ASN A 256 0.04 9.94 27.90
CA ASN A 256 -1.34 9.93 27.41
C ASN A 256 -1.43 10.77 26.13
N ARG A 257 -1.04 10.17 25.01
CA ARG A 257 -1.22 10.74 23.68
C ARG A 257 -1.66 9.66 22.70
N TYR A 258 -2.43 10.07 21.70
CA TYR A 258 -2.59 9.29 20.50
C TYR A 258 -1.62 9.79 19.44
N LEU A 259 -0.80 8.87 18.94
CA LEU A 259 0.01 9.09 17.75
C LEU A 259 -0.80 8.72 16.51
N TRP A 260 -0.91 9.68 15.59
CA TRP A 260 -1.58 9.53 14.31
C TRP A 260 -0.63 9.87 13.17
N LEU A 261 -0.85 9.19 12.04
CA LEU A 261 -0.37 9.66 10.74
C LEU A 261 -1.45 10.55 10.14
N ARG A 262 -1.12 11.82 9.90
CA ARG A 262 -1.99 12.76 9.19
C ARG A 262 -1.67 12.73 7.71
N LEU A 263 -2.66 12.38 6.91
CA LEU A 263 -2.60 12.38 5.45
C LEU A 263 -3.43 13.54 4.92
N TYR A 264 -2.92 14.28 3.94
CA TYR A 264 -3.66 15.40 3.35
C TYR A 264 -3.46 15.49 1.84
N GLY A 265 -4.58 15.65 1.14
CA GLY A 265 -4.71 15.48 -0.30
C GLY A 265 -4.18 16.64 -1.14
N PRO A 266 -4.30 16.51 -2.49
CA PRO A 266 -5.20 15.56 -3.15
C PRO A 266 -4.62 14.16 -3.38
N GLY A 267 -5.51 13.16 -3.53
CA GLY A 267 -5.17 11.81 -3.99
C GLY A 267 -5.72 10.68 -3.11
N ARG A 268 -5.57 9.44 -3.57
CA ARG A 268 -6.02 8.24 -2.83
C ARG A 268 -5.14 7.94 -1.64
N VAL A 269 -5.78 7.44 -0.59
CA VAL A 269 -5.20 6.81 0.59
C VAL A 269 -5.88 5.47 0.78
N ALA A 270 -5.12 4.40 0.93
CA ALA A 270 -5.64 3.10 1.31
C ALA A 270 -5.12 2.66 2.67
N VAL A 271 -5.98 1.97 3.44
CA VAL A 271 -5.67 1.43 4.77
C VAL A 271 -6.16 0.00 4.93
N GLN A 272 -5.59 -0.71 5.89
CA GLN A 272 -6.01 -2.06 6.28
C GLN A 272 -6.62 -2.09 7.68
N SER A 273 -7.58 -2.97 7.92
CA SER A 273 -8.21 -3.13 9.25
C SER A 273 -7.32 -3.88 10.24
N ALA A 274 -6.53 -4.85 9.79
CA ALA A 274 -5.57 -5.54 10.66
C ALA A 274 -4.19 -4.87 10.53
N TYR A 275 -3.80 -4.14 11.58
CA TYR A 275 -2.51 -3.43 11.63
C TYR A 275 -1.79 -3.70 12.95
N SER A 276 -0.46 -3.64 12.93
CA SER A 276 0.34 -3.83 14.14
C SER A 276 0.19 -2.64 15.08
N HIS A 277 -0.01 -2.91 16.37
CA HIS A 277 -0.02 -1.86 17.36
C HIS A 277 1.36 -1.21 17.45
N LEU A 278 1.40 0.09 17.21
CA LEU A 278 2.57 0.88 17.56
C LEU A 278 2.56 1.11 19.07
N HIS A 279 3.49 0.49 19.78
CA HIS A 279 3.69 0.75 21.19
C HIS A 279 4.30 2.16 21.36
N ASP A 280 3.50 3.10 21.86
CA ASP A 280 4.04 4.33 22.41
C ASP A 280 4.63 4.01 23.79
N ASN A 281 5.94 4.20 23.94
CA ASN A 281 6.65 3.94 25.19
C ASN A 281 6.30 4.96 26.30
N GLY A 282 5.44 5.95 26.01
CA GLY A 282 4.98 6.96 26.96
C GLY A 282 6.06 7.96 27.38
N ARG A 283 7.25 7.91 26.76
CA ARG A 283 8.35 8.82 27.05
C ARG A 283 8.12 10.18 26.42
N ASN A 284 8.79 11.19 26.97
CA ASN A 284 8.77 12.54 26.42
C ASN A 284 9.39 12.54 25.03
N ILE A 285 8.63 13.07 24.06
CA ILE A 285 9.14 13.37 22.73
C ILE A 285 9.97 14.64 22.84
N THR A 286 11.25 14.56 22.49
CA THR A 286 12.20 15.68 22.55
C THR A 286 12.44 16.32 21.19
N ARG A 287 12.25 15.57 20.10
CA ARG A 287 12.34 16.02 18.71
C ARG A 287 11.34 15.27 17.86
N HIS A 288 10.88 15.87 16.78
CA HIS A 288 10.03 15.20 15.80
C HIS A 288 10.12 15.87 14.44
N SER A 289 9.79 15.10 13.41
CA SER A 289 9.39 15.61 12.08
C SER A 289 8.20 16.57 12.17
N GLY A 290 7.85 17.26 11.08
CA GLY A 290 6.67 18.15 11.05
C GLY A 290 5.44 17.48 11.68
N ALA A 291 4.79 18.17 12.61
CA ALA A 291 3.67 17.63 13.36
C ALA A 291 2.59 18.68 13.66
N THR A 292 1.37 18.21 13.80
CA THR A 292 0.24 18.99 14.34
C THR A 292 -0.15 18.45 15.72
N VAL A 293 -0.79 19.28 16.53
CA VAL A 293 -1.19 18.93 17.89
C VAL A 293 -2.64 19.32 18.12
N GLN A 294 -3.42 18.42 18.70
CA GLN A 294 -4.73 18.73 19.26
C GLN A 294 -4.75 18.35 20.74
N ARG A 295 -5.35 19.21 21.56
CA ARG A 295 -5.60 18.95 22.97
C ARG A 295 -7.11 18.93 23.16
N TRP A 296 -7.62 17.91 23.82
CA TRP A 296 -9.02 17.88 24.18
C TRP A 296 -9.21 18.81 25.38
N GLY A 297 -10.31 19.57 25.37
CA GLY A 297 -10.69 20.48 26.46
C GLY A 297 -11.28 19.73 27.65
#